data_AF-X1HCN2-F1
#
_entry.id   AF-X1HCN2-F1
#
_cell.length_a   1.000
_cell.length_b   1.000
_cell.length_c   1.000
_cell.angle_alpha   90.00
_cell.angle_beta   90.00
_cell.angle_gamma   90.00
#
_symmetry.space_group_name_H-M   'P 1'
#
loop_
_entity.id
_entity.type
_entity.pdbx_description
1 polymer ?
#
loop_
_entity_poly.entity_id
_entity_poly.type
_entity_poly.pdbx_seq_one_letter_code
_entity_poly.pdbx_strand_id
1 'polypeptide(L)'
;ELCKESGALPGGKYITSMDIIDDYTIRFNLTEWNSQVVYNIGRPFMFSPTAFQKNGKDWAIIHAVATGPFKVVEFQRDVAVKLEKNENYWRPGRPYLDGVEFRVVKEPATCSAMMQAGQADFWMQTSAQEGADLRDMGYPVLTGPNVINNIYGDSANPESPFAIKKVREAIEYAIDRQASSDALGFGFTQPINQLAPPGTQGYNPDYAGRPYNPDKAMQLVAEAGFPDGIKTTMMLMPTALNAGTVIQNYLAEVGIDVELDVADPGRYWGGIFATGWEGLLLGVSALNPEYCVVFLHHFGP
;
A
#
# COMPACT_ATOMS: atom_id res chain seq x y z
N GLU A 1 22.75 4.73 7.38
CA GLU A 1 22.59 5.20 8.77
C GLU A 1 21.26 5.91 8.99
N LEU A 2 20.94 6.96 8.23
CA LEU A 2 19.67 7.71 8.35
C LEU A 2 18.39 6.85 8.39
N CYS A 3 18.25 5.82 7.55
CA CYS A 3 17.05 4.95 7.57
C CYS A 3 16.96 4.09 8.85
N LYS A 4 18.10 3.73 9.45
CA LYS A 4 18.14 3.03 10.74
C LYS A 4 17.78 3.98 11.88
N GLU A 5 18.37 5.18 11.89
CA GLU A 5 18.13 6.19 12.92
C GLU A 5 16.70 6.72 12.93
N SER A 6 16.08 6.84 11.76
CA SER A 6 14.68 7.25 11.62
C SER A 6 13.68 6.13 11.91
N GLY A 7 14.13 4.89 12.16
CA GLY A 7 13.26 3.71 12.27
C GLY A 7 12.58 3.30 10.94
N ALA A 8 12.87 4.00 9.84
CA ALA A 8 12.23 3.79 8.55
C ALA A 8 12.76 2.58 7.77
N LEU A 9 13.81 1.91 8.25
CA LEU A 9 14.31 0.65 7.71
C LEU A 9 13.61 -0.52 8.42
N PRO A 10 12.70 -1.26 7.74
CA PRO A 10 12.09 -2.45 8.33
C PRO A 10 13.17 -3.46 8.73
N GLY A 11 13.11 -3.97 9.96
CA GLY A 11 14.15 -4.84 10.51
C GLY A 11 15.49 -4.14 10.81
N GLY A 12 15.61 -2.82 10.63
CA GLY A 12 16.80 -2.04 10.96
C GLY A 12 17.17 -2.11 12.45
N LYS A 13 16.20 -2.40 13.33
CA LYS A 13 16.41 -2.70 14.76
C LYS A 13 17.34 -3.90 15.01
N TYR A 14 17.43 -4.82 14.05
CA TYR A 14 18.30 -5.99 14.15
C TYR A 14 19.73 -5.69 13.71
N ILE A 15 19.98 -4.58 12.99
CA ILE A 15 21.31 -4.21 12.51
C ILE A 15 22.06 -3.50 13.64
N THR A 16 23.09 -4.13 14.20
CA THR A 16 23.93 -3.53 15.26
C THR A 16 24.90 -2.52 14.69
N SER A 17 25.66 -2.89 13.65
CA SER A 17 26.57 -1.99 12.92
C SER A 17 26.59 -2.28 11.41
N MET A 18 27.09 -1.29 10.67
CA MET A 18 27.41 -1.39 9.25
C MET A 18 28.90 -1.05 9.11
N ASP A 19 29.74 -2.04 8.88
CA ASP A 19 31.18 -1.84 8.77
C ASP A 19 31.56 -1.67 7.30
N ILE A 20 32.27 -0.57 6.99
CA ILE A 20 32.88 -0.39 5.67
C ILE A 20 34.17 -1.18 5.66
N ILE A 21 34.20 -2.26 4.89
CA ILE A 21 35.38 -3.13 4.80
C ILE A 21 36.35 -2.57 3.74
N ASP A 22 35.81 -2.15 2.60
CA ASP A 22 36.52 -1.46 1.51
C ASP A 22 35.53 -0.69 0.62
N ASP A 23 36.03 -0.10 -0.46
CA ASP A 23 35.26 0.75 -1.40
C ASP A 23 34.03 0.06 -2.01
N TYR A 24 34.00 -1.28 -2.06
CA TYR A 24 32.92 -2.06 -2.68
C TYR A 24 32.29 -3.10 -1.75
N THR A 25 32.67 -3.09 -0.46
CA THR A 25 32.25 -4.11 0.51
C THR A 25 31.75 -3.48 1.79
N ILE A 26 30.47 -3.73 2.10
CA ILE A 26 29.83 -3.36 3.36
C ILE A 26 29.41 -4.63 4.10
N ARG A 27 29.74 -4.72 5.39
CA ARG A 27 29.29 -5.79 6.28
C ARG A 27 28.16 -5.28 7.18
N PHE A 28 27.05 -5.98 7.20
CA PHE A 28 25.96 -5.75 8.16
C PHE A 28 26.09 -6.75 9.31
N ASN A 29 26.25 -6.25 10.54
CA ASN A 29 26.24 -7.09 11.74
C ASN A 29 24.84 -7.06 12.35
N LEU A 30 24.33 -8.23 12.73
CA LEU A 30 22.95 -8.41 13.18
C LEU A 30 22.90 -9.00 14.59
N THR A 31 21.92 -8.62 15.40
CA THR A 31 21.63 -9.31 16.68
C THR A 31 21.02 -10.69 16.44
N GLU A 32 20.22 -10.83 15.39
CA GLU A 32 19.59 -12.07 14.96
C GLU A 32 19.41 -12.09 13.45
N TRP A 33 19.43 -13.28 12.86
CA TRP A 33 19.12 -13.47 11.44
C TRP A 33 17.61 -13.60 11.23
N ASN A 34 17.08 -12.92 10.22
CA ASN A 34 15.78 -13.24 9.64
C ASN A 34 15.86 -13.19 8.10
N SER A 35 14.98 -13.93 7.42
CA SER A 35 14.96 -14.00 5.94
C SER A 35 14.70 -12.64 5.28
N GLN A 36 14.11 -11.68 6.00
CA GLN A 36 13.77 -10.35 5.50
C GLN A 36 14.95 -9.38 5.42
N VAL A 37 16.04 -9.63 6.15
CA VAL A 37 17.13 -8.65 6.24
C VAL A 37 17.71 -8.33 4.86
N VAL A 38 17.88 -9.33 3.99
CA VAL A 38 18.42 -9.11 2.63
C VAL A 38 17.50 -8.22 1.80
N TYR A 39 16.19 -8.50 1.82
CA TYR A 39 15.21 -7.70 1.10
C TYR A 39 15.14 -6.27 1.65
N ASN A 40 15.15 -6.13 2.98
CA ASN A 40 15.04 -4.84 3.65
C ASN A 40 16.27 -3.96 3.43
N ILE A 41 17.48 -4.52 3.43
CA ILE A 41 18.71 -3.78 3.13
C ILE A 41 18.72 -3.26 1.68
N GLY A 42 18.09 -3.98 0.75
CA GLY A 42 17.97 -3.56 -0.65
C GLY A 42 16.90 -2.49 -0.91
N ARG A 43 16.04 -2.18 0.08
CA ARG A 43 14.89 -1.28 -0.08
C ARG A 43 15.24 0.21 -0.09
N PRO A 44 16.15 0.73 0.76
CA PRO A 44 16.51 2.15 0.74
C PRO A 44 17.07 2.59 -0.61
N PHE A 45 16.63 3.75 -1.08
CA PHE A 45 17.24 4.40 -2.23
C PHE A 45 18.58 5.01 -1.83
N MET A 46 19.63 4.72 -2.60
CA MET A 46 20.95 5.30 -2.41
C MET A 46 21.01 6.71 -3.02
N PHE A 47 21.46 7.68 -2.24
CA PHE A 47 21.66 9.07 -2.67
C PHE A 47 23.08 9.54 -2.34
N SER A 48 23.53 10.62 -2.98
CA SER A 48 24.88 11.15 -2.82
C SER A 48 25.09 11.71 -1.40
N PRO A 49 26.03 11.15 -0.60
CA PRO A 49 26.36 11.70 0.72
C PRO A 49 26.95 13.09 0.60
N THR A 50 27.77 13.35 -0.43
CA THR A 50 28.37 14.67 -0.69
C THR A 50 27.33 15.75 -0.93
N ALA A 51 26.32 15.47 -1.77
CA ALA A 51 25.26 16.43 -2.05
C ALA A 51 24.39 16.69 -0.80
N PHE A 52 24.10 15.64 -0.03
CA PHE A 52 23.33 15.76 1.21
C PHE A 52 24.07 16.55 2.29
N GLN A 53 25.34 16.23 2.56
CA GLN A 53 26.16 16.92 3.55
C GLN A 53 26.37 18.40 3.21
N LYS A 54 26.51 18.73 1.93
CA LYS A 54 26.72 20.10 1.47
C LYS A 54 25.47 20.97 1.60
N ASN A 55 24.29 20.44 1.29
CA ASN A 55 23.08 21.25 1.13
C ASN A 55 22.01 21.01 2.22
N GLY A 56 22.13 19.93 2.99
CA GLY A 56 21.19 19.57 4.04
C GLY A 56 19.92 18.86 3.55
N LYS A 57 19.10 18.45 4.54
CA LYS A 57 17.90 17.61 4.34
C LYS A 57 16.86 18.27 3.45
N ASP A 58 16.47 19.52 3.74
CA ASP A 58 15.36 20.17 3.05
C ASP A 58 15.64 20.38 1.56
N TRP A 59 16.89 20.69 1.22
CA TRP A 59 17.33 20.77 -0.17
C TRP A 59 17.29 19.40 -0.86
N ALA A 60 17.79 18.36 -0.18
CA ALA A 60 17.89 17.01 -0.75
C ALA A 60 16.53 16.34 -1.01
N ILE A 61 15.47 16.75 -0.31
CA ILE A 61 14.11 16.22 -0.51
C ILE A 61 13.59 16.51 -1.93
N ILE A 62 13.96 17.65 -2.53
CA ILE A 62 13.46 18.07 -3.85
C ILE A 62 14.54 18.09 -4.95
N HIS A 63 15.82 17.97 -4.59
CA HIS A 63 16.95 17.90 -5.51
C HIS A 63 17.66 16.54 -5.39
N ALA A 64 16.94 15.46 -5.63
CA ALA A 64 17.48 14.12 -5.48
C ALA A 64 18.72 13.90 -6.37
N VAL A 65 19.88 13.63 -5.75
CA VAL A 65 21.13 13.28 -6.44
C VAL A 65 21.43 11.81 -6.17
N ALA A 66 21.31 10.97 -7.20
CA ALA A 66 21.45 9.53 -7.11
C ALA A 66 22.13 8.95 -8.37
N THR A 67 22.20 7.62 -8.47
CA THR A 67 22.87 6.89 -9.57
C THR A 67 21.91 6.42 -10.67
N GLY A 68 20.67 6.90 -10.66
CA GLY A 68 19.59 6.48 -11.56
C GLY A 68 19.78 6.93 -13.02
N PRO A 69 18.93 6.42 -13.94
CA PRO A 69 19.00 6.71 -15.37
C PRO A 69 18.57 8.13 -15.75
N PHE A 70 17.87 8.84 -14.85
CA PHE A 70 17.45 10.22 -15.06
C PHE A 70 17.85 11.10 -13.87
N LYS A 71 18.02 12.39 -14.12
CA LYS A 71 18.33 13.44 -13.14
C LYS A 71 17.16 14.41 -13.03
N VAL A 72 16.88 14.91 -11.83
CA VAL A 72 15.87 15.95 -11.61
C VAL A 72 16.37 17.27 -12.19
N VAL A 73 15.61 17.84 -13.13
CA VAL A 73 15.86 19.17 -13.71
C VAL A 73 15.02 20.21 -12.98
N GLU A 74 13.75 19.87 -12.74
CA GLU A 74 12.78 20.79 -12.15
C GLU A 74 11.80 20.01 -11.28
N PHE A 75 11.52 20.54 -10.10
CA PHE A 75 10.47 20.06 -9.22
C PHE A 75 9.56 21.23 -8.86
N GLN A 76 8.32 21.18 -9.33
CA GLN A 76 7.26 22.09 -8.93
C GLN A 76 6.25 21.31 -8.11
N ARG A 77 6.17 21.64 -6.81
CA ARG A 77 5.27 20.97 -5.87
C ARG A 77 3.83 21.02 -6.40
N ASP A 78 3.16 19.88 -6.40
CA ASP A 78 1.78 19.68 -6.86
C ASP A 78 1.51 20.04 -8.34
N VAL A 79 2.57 20.21 -9.15
CA VAL A 79 2.46 20.57 -10.57
C VAL A 79 3.19 19.56 -11.45
N ALA A 80 4.52 19.49 -11.34
CA ALA A 80 5.31 18.65 -12.24
C ALA A 80 6.69 18.30 -11.69
N VAL A 81 7.22 17.18 -12.16
CA VAL A 81 8.63 16.79 -12.01
C VAL A 81 9.19 16.53 -13.41
N LYS A 82 10.21 17.30 -13.80
CA LYS A 82 10.93 17.10 -15.06
C LYS A 82 12.26 16.43 -14.79
N LEU A 83 12.50 15.36 -15.53
CA LEU A 83 13.70 14.57 -15.48
C LEU A 83 14.40 14.59 -16.84
N GLU A 84 15.72 14.70 -16.85
CA GLU A 84 16.54 14.55 -18.05
C GLU A 84 17.40 13.30 -17.96
N LYS A 85 17.83 12.79 -19.10
CA LYS A 85 18.74 11.65 -19.21
C LYS A 85 20.03 11.88 -18.41
N ASN A 86 20.43 10.86 -17.65
CA ASN A 86 21.75 10.81 -17.03
C ASN A 86 22.76 10.25 -18.06
N GLU A 87 23.50 11.14 -18.73
CA GLU A 87 24.55 10.74 -19.69
C GLU A 87 25.67 9.90 -19.05
N ASN A 88 25.83 9.96 -17.73
CA ASN A 88 26.81 9.17 -16.98
C ASN A 88 26.16 7.94 -16.31
N TYR A 89 25.03 7.46 -16.82
CA TYR A 89 24.38 6.28 -16.25
C TYR A 89 25.26 5.04 -16.41
N TRP A 90 25.42 4.29 -15.33
CA TRP A 90 26.36 3.19 -15.25
C TRP A 90 26.03 2.00 -16.15
N ARG A 91 24.80 1.91 -16.68
CA ARG A 91 24.43 0.90 -17.68
C ARG A 91 24.60 1.47 -19.09
N PRO A 92 25.56 0.99 -19.88
CA PRO A 92 25.75 1.44 -21.25
C PRO A 92 24.48 1.29 -22.10
N GLY A 93 24.21 2.26 -22.96
CA GLY A 93 23.07 2.25 -23.87
C GLY A 93 21.70 2.49 -23.22
N ARG A 94 21.67 3.02 -21.98
CA ARG A 94 20.44 3.34 -21.24
C ARG A 94 20.52 4.74 -20.61
N PRO A 95 19.38 5.39 -20.32
CA PRO A 95 18.03 5.07 -20.80
C PRO A 95 17.87 5.37 -22.31
N TYR A 96 16.74 4.94 -22.89
CA TYR A 96 16.41 5.25 -24.29
C TYR A 96 15.76 6.62 -24.50
N LEU A 97 15.13 7.16 -23.46
CA LEU A 97 14.45 8.45 -23.50
C LEU A 97 15.42 9.57 -23.12
N ASP A 98 15.27 10.73 -23.75
CA ASP A 98 16.05 11.92 -23.42
C ASP A 98 15.55 12.59 -22.13
N GLY A 99 14.30 12.34 -21.74
CA GLY A 99 13.70 12.87 -20.52
C GLY A 99 12.33 12.28 -20.24
N VAL A 100 11.82 12.58 -19.04
CA VAL A 100 10.48 12.19 -18.58
C VAL A 100 9.89 13.36 -17.81
N GLU A 101 8.62 13.69 -18.09
CA GLU A 101 7.87 14.68 -17.33
C GLU A 101 6.68 14.00 -16.65
N PHE A 102 6.65 14.05 -15.32
CA PHE A 102 5.49 13.67 -14.54
C PHE A 102 4.66 14.91 -14.25
N ARG A 103 3.38 14.91 -14.63
CA ARG A 103 2.45 16.00 -14.36
C ARG A 103 1.40 15.55 -13.36
N VAL A 104 1.10 16.41 -12.39
CA VAL A 104 0.01 16.20 -11.44
C VAL A 104 -1.25 16.82 -12.01
N VAL A 105 -2.20 15.97 -12.43
CA VAL A 105 -3.50 16.39 -12.95
C VAL A 105 -4.57 15.77 -12.04
N LYS A 106 -5.38 16.61 -11.40
CA LYS A 106 -6.34 16.16 -10.38
C LYS A 106 -7.60 15.54 -10.98
N GLU A 107 -8.04 16.05 -12.12
CA GLU A 107 -9.31 15.67 -12.72
C GLU A 107 -9.12 14.52 -13.72
N PRO A 108 -9.70 13.32 -13.47
CA PRO A 108 -9.56 12.17 -14.37
C PRO A 108 -10.05 12.44 -15.80
N ALA A 109 -11.11 13.24 -15.95
CA ALA A 109 -11.61 13.63 -17.27
C ALA A 109 -10.56 14.40 -18.08
N THR A 110 -9.77 15.26 -17.42
CA THR A 110 -8.66 15.98 -18.04
C THR A 110 -7.54 15.03 -18.42
N CYS A 111 -7.19 14.07 -17.56
CA CYS A 111 -6.21 13.04 -17.88
C CYS A 111 -6.61 12.22 -19.12
N SER A 112 -7.87 11.78 -19.17
CA SER A 112 -8.42 11.04 -20.32
C SER A 112 -8.36 11.87 -21.61
N ALA A 113 -8.75 13.15 -21.54
CA ALA A 113 -8.64 14.06 -22.68
C ALA A 113 -7.19 14.26 -23.14
N MET A 114 -6.23 14.34 -22.22
CA MET A 114 -4.80 14.44 -22.54
C MET A 114 -4.29 13.17 -23.25
N MET A 115 -4.70 11.98 -22.80
CA MET A 115 -4.38 10.72 -23.48
C MET A 115 -4.96 10.67 -24.90
N GLN A 116 -6.21 11.13 -25.07
CA GLN A 116 -6.89 11.21 -26.38
C GLN A 116 -6.26 12.22 -27.33
N ALA A 117 -5.79 13.35 -26.80
CA ALA A 117 -5.12 14.38 -27.58
C ALA A 117 -3.64 14.07 -27.88
N GLY A 118 -3.10 12.93 -27.41
CA GLY A 118 -1.68 12.59 -27.54
C GLY A 118 -0.75 13.52 -26.75
N GLN A 119 -1.27 14.17 -25.70
CA GLN A 119 -0.52 15.07 -24.82
C GLN A 119 0.12 14.34 -23.63
N ALA A 120 -0.24 13.07 -23.42
CA ALA A 120 0.33 12.18 -22.43
C ALA A 120 0.55 10.79 -23.05
N ASP A 121 1.72 10.21 -22.81
CA ASP A 121 2.06 8.85 -23.24
C ASP A 121 1.61 7.79 -22.23
N PHE A 122 1.49 8.18 -20.95
CA PHE A 122 1.17 7.28 -19.85
C PHE A 122 0.37 8.00 -18.76
N TRP A 123 -0.73 7.36 -18.33
CA TRP A 123 -1.50 7.81 -17.16
C TRP A 123 -1.28 6.83 -16.00
N MET A 124 -0.67 7.32 -14.94
CA MET A 124 -0.45 6.57 -13.69
C MET A 124 -1.65 6.66 -12.75
N GLN A 125 -1.84 5.60 -11.94
CA GLN A 125 -2.83 5.56 -10.85
C GLN A 125 -4.29 5.77 -11.28
N THR A 126 -4.66 5.25 -12.46
CA THR A 126 -6.06 5.20 -12.88
C THR A 126 -6.91 4.38 -11.92
N SER A 127 -8.16 4.78 -11.71
CA SER A 127 -9.17 3.91 -11.10
C SER A 127 -9.51 2.74 -12.02
N ALA A 128 -10.16 1.70 -11.48
CA ALA A 128 -10.59 0.54 -12.26
C ALA A 128 -11.60 0.94 -13.35
N GLN A 129 -12.52 1.87 -13.06
CA GLN A 129 -13.45 2.42 -14.06
C GLN A 129 -12.69 3.17 -15.16
N GLU A 130 -11.79 4.08 -14.80
CA GLU A 130 -10.99 4.85 -15.79
C GLU A 130 -10.17 3.93 -16.70
N GLY A 131 -9.58 2.87 -16.13
CA GLY A 131 -8.90 1.84 -16.91
C GLY A 131 -9.85 1.13 -17.88
N ALA A 132 -11.07 0.80 -17.44
CA ALA A 132 -12.05 0.14 -18.31
C ALA A 132 -12.48 1.05 -19.45
N ASP A 133 -12.74 2.32 -19.15
CA ASP A 133 -13.11 3.32 -20.15
C ASP A 133 -12.00 3.48 -21.20
N LEU A 134 -10.73 3.57 -20.77
CA LEU A 134 -9.57 3.65 -21.68
C LEU A 134 -9.39 2.38 -22.51
N ARG A 135 -9.57 1.20 -21.91
CA ARG A 135 -9.54 -0.08 -22.64
C ARG A 135 -10.62 -0.10 -23.72
N ASP A 136 -11.83 0.34 -23.40
CA ASP A 136 -12.96 0.35 -24.32
C ASP A 136 -12.76 1.41 -25.44
N MET A 137 -11.94 2.44 -25.19
CA MET A 137 -11.42 3.37 -26.20
C MET A 137 -10.23 2.82 -27.02
N GLY A 138 -9.75 1.61 -26.74
CA GLY A 138 -8.67 0.95 -27.47
C GLY A 138 -7.26 1.19 -26.93
N TYR A 139 -7.12 1.80 -25.76
CA TYR A 139 -5.82 1.98 -25.12
C TYR A 139 -5.35 0.68 -24.43
N PRO A 140 -4.05 0.35 -24.49
CA PRO A 140 -3.50 -0.73 -23.69
C PRO A 140 -3.51 -0.34 -22.21
N VAL A 141 -4.16 -1.17 -21.39
CA VAL A 141 -4.17 -1.01 -19.93
C VAL A 141 -3.22 -2.03 -19.33
N LEU A 142 -2.17 -1.54 -18.68
CA LEU A 142 -1.20 -2.40 -18.00
C LEU A 142 -1.74 -2.77 -16.62
N THR A 143 -2.08 -4.05 -16.47
CA THR A 143 -2.54 -4.62 -15.20
C THR A 143 -1.45 -5.50 -14.61
N GLY A 144 -1.30 -5.49 -13.31
CA GLY A 144 -0.44 -6.41 -12.59
C GLY A 144 -1.00 -6.65 -11.20
N PRO A 145 -0.54 -7.71 -10.50
CA PRO A 145 -0.90 -7.87 -9.11
C PRO A 145 -0.44 -6.59 -8.39
N ASN A 146 -1.37 -5.96 -7.69
CA ASN A 146 -1.17 -4.69 -7.00
C ASN A 146 -1.27 -4.94 -5.49
N VAL A 147 -1.55 -3.90 -4.72
CA VAL A 147 -1.91 -3.98 -3.32
C VAL A 147 -3.14 -4.86 -3.08
N ILE A 148 -3.12 -5.55 -1.96
CA ILE A 148 -4.26 -6.29 -1.43
C ILE A 148 -5.02 -5.37 -0.48
N ASN A 149 -6.33 -5.23 -0.67
CA ASN A 149 -7.18 -4.53 0.30
C ASN A 149 -7.50 -5.46 1.48
N ASN A 150 -7.29 -4.98 2.69
CA ASN A 150 -7.51 -5.72 3.92
C ASN A 150 -8.28 -4.87 4.93
N ILE A 151 -9.05 -5.54 5.79
CA ILE A 151 -9.67 -4.91 6.94
C ILE A 151 -8.87 -5.32 8.18
N TYR A 152 -8.31 -4.36 8.89
CA TYR A 152 -7.61 -4.57 10.15
C TYR A 152 -8.43 -3.99 11.29
N GLY A 153 -8.76 -4.81 12.29
CA GLY A 153 -9.24 -4.30 13.57
C GLY A 153 -8.07 -4.00 14.49
N ASP A 154 -8.23 -3.03 15.38
CA ASP A 154 -7.34 -2.71 16.51
C ASP A 154 -7.32 -3.82 17.60
N SER A 155 -7.20 -5.07 17.16
CA SER A 155 -7.44 -6.29 17.94
C SER A 155 -6.51 -6.55 19.11
N ALA A 156 -5.46 -5.75 19.26
CA ALA A 156 -4.54 -5.86 20.38
C ALA A 156 -4.90 -4.91 21.54
N ASN A 157 -5.80 -3.95 21.31
CA ASN A 157 -6.52 -3.30 22.39
C ASN A 157 -7.53 -4.31 22.98
N PRO A 158 -7.38 -4.78 24.24
CA PRO A 158 -8.26 -5.78 24.81
C PRO A 158 -9.72 -5.31 24.98
N GLU A 159 -9.94 -4.00 25.02
CA GLU A 159 -11.27 -3.39 25.11
C GLU A 159 -11.97 -3.26 23.75
N SER A 160 -11.25 -3.51 22.65
CA SER A 160 -11.83 -3.45 21.31
C SER A 160 -12.75 -4.65 21.04
N PRO A 161 -13.93 -4.46 20.42
CA PRO A 161 -14.73 -5.56 19.89
C PRO A 161 -13.93 -6.47 18.95
N PHE A 162 -12.94 -5.91 18.25
CA PHE A 162 -12.09 -6.65 17.31
C PHE A 162 -11.01 -7.48 17.99
N ALA A 163 -10.81 -7.37 19.31
CA ALA A 163 -10.02 -8.35 20.08
C ALA A 163 -10.74 -9.71 20.13
N ILE A 164 -12.07 -9.72 20.06
CA ILE A 164 -12.88 -10.93 20.09
C ILE A 164 -12.84 -11.61 18.72
N LYS A 165 -12.30 -12.84 18.68
CA LYS A 165 -12.17 -13.63 17.45
C LYS A 165 -13.48 -13.75 16.68
N LYS A 166 -14.61 -13.98 17.37
CA LYS A 166 -15.93 -14.14 16.74
C LYS A 166 -16.37 -12.90 15.95
N VAL A 167 -16.04 -11.69 16.42
CA VAL A 167 -16.34 -10.44 15.69
C VAL A 167 -15.56 -10.39 14.38
N ARG A 168 -14.27 -10.75 14.40
CA ARG A 168 -13.45 -10.82 13.18
C ARG A 168 -13.95 -11.90 12.21
N GLU A 169 -14.38 -13.04 12.72
CA GLU A 169 -15.01 -14.09 11.91
C GLU A 169 -16.34 -13.63 11.31
N ALA A 170 -17.14 -12.85 12.04
CA ALA A 170 -18.39 -12.28 11.53
C ALA A 170 -18.14 -11.36 10.33
N ILE A 171 -17.13 -10.47 10.41
CA ILE A 171 -16.74 -9.59 9.29
C ILE A 171 -16.40 -10.41 8.04
N GLU A 172 -15.68 -11.52 8.19
CA GLU A 172 -15.32 -12.36 7.04
C GLU A 172 -16.52 -13.04 6.38
N TYR A 173 -17.55 -13.39 7.14
CA TYR A 173 -18.83 -13.94 6.64
C TYR A 173 -19.75 -12.85 6.08
N ALA A 174 -19.64 -11.61 6.55
CA ALA A 174 -20.52 -10.51 6.17
C ALA A 174 -20.26 -9.96 4.77
N ILE A 175 -19.05 -10.11 4.23
CA ILE A 175 -18.64 -9.46 2.98
C ILE A 175 -18.67 -10.44 1.82
N ASP A 176 -19.52 -10.17 0.83
CA ASP A 176 -19.46 -10.84 -0.46
C ASP A 176 -18.30 -10.28 -1.30
N ARG A 177 -17.17 -10.99 -1.27
CA ARG A 177 -15.94 -10.62 -1.96
C ARG A 177 -16.09 -10.68 -3.47
N GLN A 178 -16.87 -11.63 -4.00
CA GLN A 178 -17.07 -11.78 -5.44
C GLN A 178 -17.92 -10.63 -5.95
N ALA A 179 -19.08 -10.38 -5.33
CA ALA A 179 -19.94 -9.26 -5.71
C ALA A 179 -19.22 -7.91 -5.56
N SER A 180 -18.42 -7.73 -4.50
CA SER A 180 -17.59 -6.52 -4.32
C SER A 180 -16.56 -6.34 -5.45
N SER A 181 -15.88 -7.43 -5.85
CA SER A 181 -14.92 -7.40 -6.94
C SER A 181 -15.59 -7.12 -8.29
N ASP A 182 -16.76 -7.68 -8.53
CA ASP A 182 -17.49 -7.47 -9.78
C ASP A 182 -18.02 -6.02 -9.87
N ALA A 183 -18.49 -5.45 -8.75
CA ALA A 183 -19.03 -4.11 -8.69
C ALA A 183 -17.96 -3.00 -8.79
N LEU A 184 -16.78 -3.20 -8.18
CA LEU A 184 -15.73 -2.17 -8.09
C LEU A 184 -14.54 -2.41 -9.01
N GLY A 185 -14.37 -3.64 -9.49
CA GLY A 185 -13.16 -4.10 -10.14
C GLY A 185 -13.10 -3.83 -11.63
N PHE A 186 -14.24 -3.71 -12.32
CA PHE A 186 -14.30 -3.52 -13.78
C PHE A 186 -13.46 -4.54 -14.59
N GLY A 187 -13.30 -5.75 -14.04
CA GLY A 187 -12.47 -6.82 -14.59
C GLY A 187 -10.97 -6.74 -14.24
N PHE A 188 -10.54 -5.77 -13.43
CA PHE A 188 -9.16 -5.58 -13.00
C PHE A 188 -8.85 -6.08 -11.59
N THR A 189 -9.88 -6.39 -10.80
CA THR A 189 -9.71 -6.98 -9.47
C THR A 189 -10.25 -8.40 -9.44
N GLN A 190 -9.72 -9.19 -8.52
CA GLN A 190 -10.19 -10.54 -8.24
C GLN A 190 -10.42 -10.68 -6.73
N PRO A 191 -11.43 -11.45 -6.30
CA PRO A 191 -11.58 -11.75 -4.89
C PRO A 191 -10.40 -12.59 -4.41
N ILE A 192 -9.97 -12.33 -3.18
CA ILE A 192 -8.99 -13.16 -2.50
C ILE A 192 -9.57 -13.63 -1.18
N ASN A 193 -9.26 -14.87 -0.80
CA ASN A 193 -9.71 -15.46 0.44
C ASN A 193 -8.61 -15.52 1.51
N GLN A 194 -7.35 -15.33 1.12
CA GLN A 194 -6.19 -15.38 1.99
C GLN A 194 -5.21 -14.26 1.63
N LEU A 195 -4.33 -13.92 2.56
CA LEU A 195 -3.34 -12.84 2.37
C LEU A 195 -2.34 -13.13 1.24
N ALA A 196 -1.99 -14.40 1.02
CA ALA A 196 -1.08 -14.78 -0.04
C ALA A 196 -1.87 -15.01 -1.35
N PRO A 197 -1.69 -14.20 -2.39
CA PRO A 197 -2.44 -14.37 -3.64
C PRO A 197 -1.86 -15.53 -4.48
N PRO A 198 -2.65 -16.07 -5.44
CA PRO A 198 -2.19 -17.10 -6.36
C PRO A 198 -0.84 -16.74 -7.01
N GLY A 199 0.06 -17.72 -7.10
CA GLY A 199 1.40 -17.55 -7.66
C GLY A 199 2.48 -17.06 -6.68
N THR A 200 2.11 -16.80 -5.42
CA THR A 200 3.09 -16.49 -4.36
C THR A 200 3.43 -17.72 -3.53
N GLN A 201 4.62 -17.73 -2.90
CA GLN A 201 5.11 -18.87 -2.12
C GLN A 201 4.20 -19.25 -0.93
N GLY A 202 3.46 -18.28 -0.38
CA GLY A 202 2.54 -18.51 0.75
C GLY A 202 1.13 -18.96 0.35
N TYR A 203 0.84 -19.10 -0.95
CA TYR A 203 -0.49 -19.43 -1.42
C TYR A 203 -0.85 -20.88 -1.10
N ASN A 204 -1.97 -21.07 -0.41
CA ASN A 204 -2.56 -22.37 -0.16
C ASN A 204 -3.79 -22.57 -1.07
N PRO A 205 -3.72 -23.42 -2.11
CA PRO A 205 -4.86 -23.67 -3.00
C PRO A 205 -6.02 -24.39 -2.31
N ASP A 206 -5.77 -25.08 -1.19
CA ASP A 206 -6.78 -25.83 -0.45
C ASP A 206 -7.51 -24.97 0.61
N TYR A 207 -7.07 -23.70 0.79
CA TYR A 207 -7.74 -22.79 1.70
C TYR A 207 -8.95 -22.14 1.02
N ALA A 208 -10.15 -22.56 1.42
CA ALA A 208 -11.40 -22.03 0.87
C ALA A 208 -11.77 -20.62 1.41
N GLY A 209 -11.32 -20.28 2.61
CA GLY A 209 -11.79 -19.10 3.35
C GLY A 209 -13.22 -19.25 3.87
N ARG A 210 -13.75 -18.17 4.48
CA ARG A 210 -15.15 -18.12 4.91
C ARG A 210 -16.03 -17.61 3.76
N PRO A 211 -17.10 -18.33 3.39
CA PRO A 211 -18.03 -17.87 2.36
C PRO A 211 -18.84 -16.68 2.85
N TYR A 212 -19.50 -15.97 1.94
CA TYR A 212 -20.52 -14.98 2.30
C TYR A 212 -21.72 -15.69 2.96
N ASN A 213 -22.05 -15.29 4.18
CA ASN A 213 -23.17 -15.79 4.97
C ASN A 213 -23.57 -14.75 6.04
N PRO A 214 -24.45 -13.79 5.72
CA PRO A 214 -24.85 -12.73 6.65
C PRO A 214 -25.56 -13.26 7.90
N ASP A 215 -26.34 -14.35 7.79
CA ASP A 215 -27.00 -14.98 8.94
C ASP A 215 -25.97 -15.50 9.96
N LYS A 216 -24.89 -16.13 9.46
CA LYS A 216 -23.80 -16.60 10.32
C LYS A 216 -23.03 -15.45 10.94
N ALA A 217 -22.85 -14.34 10.22
CA ALA A 217 -22.23 -13.15 10.75
C ALA A 217 -23.05 -12.55 11.91
N MET A 218 -24.36 -12.36 11.74
CA MET A 218 -25.26 -11.88 12.80
C MET A 218 -25.22 -12.80 14.04
N GLN A 219 -25.26 -14.13 13.82
CA GLN A 219 -25.13 -15.11 14.90
C GLN A 219 -23.82 -14.91 15.68
N LEU A 220 -22.69 -14.73 14.99
CA LEU A 220 -21.39 -14.56 15.62
C LEU A 220 -21.27 -13.24 16.38
N VAL A 221 -21.88 -12.15 15.89
CA VAL A 221 -21.94 -10.85 16.58
C VAL A 221 -22.72 -10.98 17.89
N ALA A 222 -23.89 -11.62 17.87
CA ALA A 222 -24.68 -11.87 19.08
C ALA A 222 -23.95 -12.79 20.08
N GLU A 223 -23.35 -13.88 19.60
CA GLU A 223 -22.55 -14.80 20.43
C GLU A 223 -21.27 -14.18 20.99
N ALA A 224 -20.79 -13.08 20.40
CA ALA A 224 -19.67 -12.30 20.89
C ALA A 224 -20.08 -11.32 22.01
N GLY A 225 -21.36 -11.24 22.34
CA GLY A 225 -21.88 -10.35 23.39
C GLY A 225 -22.42 -9.02 22.88
N PHE A 226 -22.64 -8.87 21.57
CA PHE A 226 -23.15 -7.65 20.94
C PHE A 226 -24.52 -7.86 20.27
N PRO A 227 -25.57 -8.29 21.00
CA PRO A 227 -26.89 -8.53 20.41
C PRO A 227 -27.53 -7.26 19.82
N ASP A 228 -27.16 -6.08 20.33
CA ASP A 228 -27.61 -4.77 19.84
C ASP A 228 -26.67 -4.18 18.77
N GLY A 229 -25.70 -4.96 18.30
CA GLY A 229 -24.72 -4.56 17.31
C GLY A 229 -23.46 -3.90 17.87
N ILE A 230 -22.58 -3.51 16.95
CA ILE A 230 -21.29 -2.86 17.22
C ILE A 230 -21.29 -1.51 16.51
N LYS A 231 -20.86 -0.46 17.19
CA LYS A 231 -20.56 0.84 16.58
C LYS A 231 -19.06 1.02 16.51
N THR A 232 -18.56 1.43 15.35
CA THR A 232 -17.12 1.61 15.14
C THR A 232 -16.84 2.65 14.07
N THR A 233 -15.57 3.04 13.94
CA THR A 233 -15.06 3.83 12.83
C THR A 233 -14.22 2.94 11.92
N MET A 234 -14.10 3.31 10.65
CA MET A 234 -13.14 2.71 9.73
C MET A 234 -12.27 3.79 9.11
N MET A 235 -10.99 3.82 9.46
CA MET A 235 -10.02 4.71 8.84
C MET A 235 -9.69 4.22 7.42
N LEU A 236 -9.69 5.12 6.44
CA LEU A 236 -9.32 4.81 5.06
C LEU A 236 -8.72 6.01 4.32
N MET A 237 -8.03 5.73 3.22
CA MET A 237 -7.59 6.76 2.26
C MET A 237 -8.74 7.18 1.34
N PRO A 238 -8.73 8.42 0.78
CA PRO A 238 -9.76 8.88 -0.17
C PRO A 238 -9.93 7.93 -1.37
N THR A 239 -8.84 7.33 -1.84
CA THR A 239 -8.83 6.35 -2.95
C THR A 239 -9.59 5.07 -2.64
N ALA A 240 -9.85 4.77 -1.37
CA ALA A 240 -10.55 3.57 -0.92
C ALA A 240 -12.03 3.83 -0.56
N LEU A 241 -12.55 5.05 -0.78
CA LEU A 241 -13.90 5.44 -0.32
C LEU A 241 -15.02 4.57 -0.91
N ASN A 242 -14.94 4.23 -2.19
CA ASN A 242 -15.94 3.36 -2.83
C ASN A 242 -15.94 1.96 -2.20
N ALA A 243 -14.75 1.38 -1.97
CA ALA A 243 -14.61 0.10 -1.29
C ALA A 243 -15.10 0.18 0.16
N GLY A 244 -14.76 1.24 0.87
CA GLY A 244 -15.21 1.51 2.24
C GLY A 244 -16.73 1.59 2.33
N THR A 245 -17.40 2.22 1.37
CA THR A 245 -18.87 2.34 1.32
C THR A 245 -19.53 0.98 1.08
N VAL A 246 -18.99 0.16 0.17
CA VAL A 246 -19.49 -1.21 -0.05
C VAL A 246 -19.33 -2.06 1.21
N ILE A 247 -18.17 -1.99 1.86
CA ILE A 247 -17.90 -2.71 3.12
C ILE A 247 -18.84 -2.21 4.24
N GLN A 248 -19.02 -0.90 4.38
CA GLN A 248 -19.93 -0.30 5.36
C GLN A 248 -21.35 -0.85 5.20
N ASN A 249 -21.86 -0.96 3.97
CA ASN A 249 -23.19 -1.49 3.71
C ASN A 249 -23.31 -2.97 4.12
N TYR A 250 -22.35 -3.82 3.74
CA TYR A 250 -22.34 -5.23 4.17
C TYR A 250 -22.25 -5.39 5.69
N LEU A 251 -21.47 -4.55 6.36
CA LEU A 251 -21.31 -4.60 7.81
C LEU A 251 -22.58 -4.11 8.54
N ALA A 252 -23.26 -3.11 8.00
CA ALA A 252 -24.53 -2.62 8.55
C ALA A 252 -25.62 -3.70 8.54
N GLU A 253 -25.69 -4.54 7.49
CA GLU A 253 -26.64 -5.65 7.39
C GLU A 253 -26.50 -6.68 8.51
N VAL A 254 -25.31 -6.80 9.10
CA VAL A 254 -25.02 -7.78 10.16
C VAL A 254 -24.89 -7.15 11.54
N GLY A 255 -25.34 -5.90 11.69
CA GLY A 255 -25.34 -5.18 12.96
C GLY A 255 -24.00 -4.53 13.34
N ILE A 256 -23.12 -4.28 12.37
CA ILE A 256 -21.87 -3.53 12.59
C ILE A 256 -22.00 -2.17 11.88
N ASP A 257 -22.34 -1.14 12.65
CA ASP A 257 -22.50 0.23 12.20
C ASP A 257 -21.12 0.92 12.14
N VAL A 258 -20.66 1.20 10.92
CA VAL A 258 -19.33 1.74 10.65
C VAL A 258 -19.43 3.19 10.20
N GLU A 259 -18.74 4.11 10.86
CA GLU A 259 -18.50 5.47 10.37
C GLU A 259 -17.20 5.51 9.54
N LEU A 260 -17.28 6.00 8.29
CA LEU A 260 -16.11 6.11 7.42
C LEU A 260 -15.27 7.34 7.78
N ASP A 261 -14.05 7.10 8.23
CA ASP A 261 -13.10 8.13 8.64
C ASP A 261 -12.01 8.33 7.56
N VAL A 262 -12.24 9.26 6.65
CA VAL A 262 -11.35 9.52 5.50
C VAL A 262 -10.13 10.32 5.95
N ALA A 263 -8.96 9.69 5.97
CA ALA A 263 -7.69 10.27 6.40
C ALA A 263 -6.89 10.88 5.22
N ASP A 264 -6.20 11.99 5.45
CA ASP A 264 -5.12 12.43 4.55
C ASP A 264 -3.92 11.45 4.61
N PRO A 265 -3.02 11.44 3.59
CA PRO A 265 -1.91 10.49 3.56
C PRO A 265 -1.01 10.53 4.81
N GLY A 266 -0.80 11.71 5.41
CA GLY A 266 0.03 11.87 6.60
C GLY A 266 -0.61 11.20 7.81
N ARG A 267 -1.90 11.44 8.05
CA ARG A 267 -2.64 10.80 9.14
C ARG A 267 -2.76 9.29 8.94
N TYR A 268 -3.08 8.83 7.73
CA TYR A 268 -3.24 7.41 7.44
C TYR A 268 -1.96 6.61 7.69
N TRP A 269 -0.84 7.03 7.10
CA TRP A 269 0.43 6.33 7.30
C TRP A 269 1.01 6.53 8.70
N GLY A 270 0.76 7.67 9.34
CA GLY A 270 1.09 7.91 10.74
C GLY A 270 0.35 6.95 11.68
N GLY A 271 -0.95 6.76 11.46
CA GLY A 271 -1.76 5.79 12.20
C GLY A 271 -1.27 4.36 12.05
N ILE A 272 -0.93 3.97 10.82
CA ILE A 272 -0.39 2.63 10.52
C ILE A 272 0.98 2.42 11.20
N PHE A 273 1.94 3.32 10.99
CA PHE A 273 3.34 3.04 11.33
C PHE A 273 3.85 3.64 12.66
N ALA A 274 3.08 4.50 13.32
CA ALA A 274 3.58 5.22 14.49
C ALA A 274 2.56 5.36 15.63
N THR A 275 1.37 5.91 15.35
CA THR A 275 0.44 6.34 16.39
C THR A 275 -0.68 5.35 16.69
N GLY A 276 -0.90 4.35 15.84
CA GLY A 276 -2.05 3.44 15.91
C GLY A 276 -3.33 4.03 15.32
N TRP A 277 -4.39 3.21 15.30
CA TRP A 277 -5.75 3.60 14.94
C TRP A 277 -6.75 2.97 15.94
N GLU A 278 -7.97 3.49 15.97
CA GLU A 278 -9.09 2.93 16.74
C GLU A 278 -10.10 2.29 15.78
N GLY A 279 -10.67 1.16 16.17
CA GLY A 279 -11.67 0.46 15.38
C GLY A 279 -11.10 -0.26 14.17
N LEU A 280 -11.69 -0.02 12.99
CA LEU A 280 -11.28 -0.65 11.74
C LEU A 280 -10.32 0.25 10.95
N LEU A 281 -9.46 -0.38 10.16
CA LEU A 281 -8.62 0.24 9.16
C LEU A 281 -8.81 -0.51 7.85
N LEU A 282 -9.25 0.20 6.80
CA LEU A 282 -9.19 -0.32 5.43
C LEU A 282 -7.77 -0.07 4.91
N GLY A 283 -6.95 -1.11 5.08
CA GLY A 283 -5.53 -1.13 4.79
C GLY A 283 -5.20 -1.69 3.43
N VAL A 284 -3.96 -1.44 3.00
CA VAL A 284 -3.35 -2.08 1.83
C VAL A 284 -2.11 -2.87 2.26
N SER A 285 -1.97 -4.11 1.78
CA SER A 285 -0.75 -4.91 1.97
C SER A 285 -0.08 -5.25 0.64
N ALA A 286 1.23 -5.43 0.68
CA ALA A 286 2.01 -5.84 -0.50
C ALA A 286 1.88 -7.35 -0.73
N LEU A 287 2.08 -7.77 -1.98
CA LEU A 287 2.00 -9.18 -2.43
C LEU A 287 3.07 -10.11 -1.86
N ASN A 288 4.08 -9.58 -1.16
CA ASN A 288 5.14 -10.41 -0.63
C ASN A 288 4.60 -11.16 0.62
N PRO A 289 4.55 -12.51 0.60
CA PRO A 289 4.02 -13.31 1.71
C PRO A 289 4.78 -13.09 3.03
N GLU A 290 6.04 -12.66 2.99
CA GLU A 290 6.81 -12.30 4.19
C GLU A 290 6.50 -10.88 4.67
N TYR A 291 6.03 -10.00 3.76
CA TYR A 291 5.44 -8.70 4.11
C TYR A 291 4.11 -8.87 4.83
N CYS A 292 3.35 -9.94 4.53
CA CYS A 292 2.17 -10.32 5.30
C CYS A 292 2.53 -10.71 6.74
N VAL A 293 3.70 -11.32 6.97
CA VAL A 293 4.23 -11.63 8.30
C VAL A 293 4.68 -10.36 9.03
N VAL A 294 5.28 -9.39 8.31
CA VAL A 294 5.56 -8.06 8.87
C VAL A 294 4.25 -7.38 9.29
N PHE A 295 3.18 -7.49 8.50
CA PHE A 295 1.87 -6.94 8.87
C PHE A 295 1.30 -7.63 10.13
N LEU A 296 1.39 -8.96 10.22
CA LEU A 296 0.92 -9.72 11.38
C LEU A 296 1.75 -9.45 12.67
N HIS A 297 3.03 -9.09 12.54
CA HIS A 297 3.89 -8.76 13.69
C HIS A 297 3.93 -7.27 14.06
N HIS A 298 3.53 -6.35 13.16
CA HIS A 298 3.55 -4.89 13.44
C HIS A 298 2.17 -4.27 13.68
N PHE A 299 1.06 -4.86 13.21
CA PHE A 299 -0.26 -4.20 13.21
C PHE A 299 -1.23 -4.73 14.26
N GLY A 300 -0.71 -5.11 15.42
CA GLY A 300 -1.46 -4.96 16.66
C GLY A 300 -0.81 -3.83 17.46
N PRO A 301 -1.55 -2.86 18.03
CA PRO A 301 -1.05 -2.10 19.18
C PRO A 301 -0.57 -3.00 20.35
#